data_AF-A0A354XFK8-F1
#
_entry.id   AF-A0A354XFK8-F1
#
_cell.length_a   1.000
_cell.length_b   1.000
_cell.length_c   1.000
_cell.angle_alpha   90.00
_cell.angle_beta   90.00
_cell.angle_gamma   90.00
#
_symmetry.space_group_name_H-M   'P 1'
#
loop_
_entity.id
_entity.type
_entity.pdbx_description
1 polymer ?
#
loop_
_entity_poly.entity_id
_entity_poly.type
_entity_poly.pdbx_seq_one_letter_code
_entity_poly.pdbx_strand_id
1 'polypeptide(L)' 'EEIRQQVRERLSTHAFPRVIEFVDELPKTPSGKIQRFKLRAQAAEQVRDNS' A
#
# COMPACT_ATOMS: atom_id res chain seq x y z
N GLU A 1 13.42 -2.34 -9.84
CA GLU A 1 13.33 -0.88 -9.61
C GLU A 1 12.30 -0.17 -10.49
N GLU A 2 11.95 -0.72 -11.66
CA GLU A 2 11.08 -0.09 -12.66
C GLU A 2 9.73 0.43 -12.13
N ILE A 3 9.03 -0.34 -11.28
CA ILE A 3 7.73 0.06 -10.72
C ILE A 3 7.84 1.36 -9.92
N ARG A 4 8.91 1.54 -9.14
CA ARG A 4 9.11 2.76 -8.34
C ARG A 4 9.35 3.98 -9.22
N GLN A 5 10.08 3.80 -10.32
CA GLN A 5 10.38 4.87 -11.26
C GLN A 5 9.13 5.29 -12.05
N GLN A 6 8.37 4.32 -12.57
CA GLN A 6 7.10 4.60 -13.26
C GLN A 6 6.08 5.31 -12.36
N VAL A 7 6.00 4.94 -11.08
CA VAL A 7 5.14 5.61 -10.09
C VAL A 7 5.60 7.05 -9.87
N ARG A 8 6.91 7.29 -9.81
CA ARG A 8 7.50 8.62 -9.61
C ARG A 8 7.35 9.54 -10.82
N GLU A 9 7.35 8.98 -12.02
CA GLU A 9 7.10 9.73 -13.26
C GLU A 9 5.63 10.12 -13.44
N ARG A 10 4.70 9.31 -12.95
CA ARG A 10 3.26 9.51 -13.13
C ARG A 10 2.57 10.28 -12.00
N LEU A 11 3.14 10.27 -10.80
CA LEU A 11 2.55 10.91 -9.62
C LEU A 11 3.43 12.06 -9.15
N SER A 12 2.79 13.17 -8.76
CA SER A 12 3.50 14.28 -8.14
C SER A 12 4.17 13.86 -6.83
N THR A 13 5.22 14.57 -6.42
CA THR A 13 5.99 14.28 -5.20
C THR A 13 5.12 14.16 -3.95
N HIS A 14 4.00 14.88 -3.87
CA HIS A 14 3.06 14.81 -2.74
C HIS A 14 2.18 13.55 -2.73
N ALA A 15 1.94 12.95 -3.91
CA ALA A 15 1.15 11.73 -4.05
C ALA A 15 2.02 10.46 -4.11
N PHE A 16 3.34 10.62 -4.15
CA PHE A 16 4.28 9.50 -4.19
C PHE A 16 4.27 8.73 -2.85
N PRO A 17 4.04 7.41 -2.86
CA PRO A 17 4.03 6.59 -1.65
C PRO A 17 5.44 6.45 -1.08
N ARG A 18 5.60 6.75 0.22
CA ARG A 18 6.90 6.64 0.92
C ARG A 18 7.32 5.20 1.19
N VAL A 19 6.35 4.30 1.35
CA VAL A 19 6.54 2.88 1.62
C VAL A 19 5.74 2.10 0.60
N ILE A 20 6.37 1.07 0.02
CA ILE A 20 5.73 0.15 -0.92
C ILE A 20 6.06 -1.26 -0.45
N GLU A 21 5.03 -2.00 -0.10
CA GLU A 21 5.10 -3.41 0.28
C GLU A 21 4.37 -4.24 -0.77
N PHE A 22 4.95 -5.37 -1.12
CA PHE A 22 4.34 -6.36 -1.99
C PHE A 22 3.74 -7.46 -1.13
N VAL A 23 2.46 -7.73 -1.34
CA VAL A 23 1.70 -8.76 -0.63
C VAL A 23 1.15 -9.75 -1.65
N ASP A 24 1.00 -11.00 -1.22
CA ASP A 24 0.47 -12.07 -2.08
C ASP A 24 -1.00 -11.82 -2.45
N GLU A 25 -1.78 -11.27 -1.52
CA GLU A 25 -3.18 -10.92 -1.77
C GLU A 25 -3.62 -9.61 -1.09
N LEU A 26 -4.61 -8.98 -1.71
CA LEU A 26 -5.29 -7.81 -1.13
C LEU A 26 -6.60 -8.25 -0.47
N PRO A 27 -6.92 -7.73 0.73
CA PRO A 27 -8.18 -8.03 1.37
C PRO A 27 -9.33 -7.45 0.53
N LYS A 28 -10.20 -8.33 0.04
CA LYS A 28 -11.34 -7.97 -0.82
C LYS A 28 -12.66 -8.39 -0.20
N THR A 29 -13.75 -7.70 -0.55
CA THR A 29 -15.12 -8.15 -0.25
C THR A 29 -15.47 -9.36 -1.11
N PRO A 30 -16.57 -10.09 -0.80
CA PRO A 30 -17.07 -11.14 -1.69
C PRO A 30 -17.37 -10.64 -3.12
N SER A 31 -17.67 -9.34 -3.27
CA SER A 31 -17.83 -8.67 -4.58
C SER A 31 -16.52 -8.19 -5.22
N GLY A 32 -15.36 -8.48 -4.63
CA GLY A 32 -14.04 -8.14 -5.16
C GLY A 32 -13.53 -6.73 -4.84
N LYS A 33 -14.27 -5.91 -4.09
CA LYS A 33 -13.83 -4.55 -3.73
C LYS A 33 -12.74 -4.59 -2.66
N ILE A 34 -11.68 -3.81 -2.83
CA ILE A 34 -10.59 -3.73 -1.84
C ILE A 34 -11.11 -3.13 -0.53
N GLN A 35 -10.86 -3.82 0.58
CA GLN A 35 -11.21 -3.39 1.93
C GLN A 35 -10.09 -2.49 2.50
N ARG A 36 -10.03 -1.23 2.04
CA ARG A 36 -8.95 -0.28 2.42
C ARG A 36 -8.80 -0.05 3.93
N PHE A 37 -9.87 -0.24 4.71
CA PHE A 37 -9.79 -0.08 6.17
C PHE A 37 -8.94 -1.17 6.83
N LYS A 38 -8.95 -2.41 6.32
CA LYS A 38 -8.10 -3.50 6.80
C LYS A 38 -6.63 -3.22 6.50
N LEU A 39 -6.34 -2.74 5.29
CA LEU A 39 -4.98 -2.33 4.90
C LEU A 39 -4.42 -1.23 5.82
N ARG A 40 -5.25 -0.25 6.20
CA ARG A 40 -4.82 0.79 7.15
C ARG A 40 -4.57 0.24 8.56
N ALA A 41 -5.37 -0.72 9.02
CA ALA A 41 -5.17 -1.37 10.32
C ALA A 41 -3.87 -2.18 10.34
N GLN A 42 -3.62 -2.98 9.29
CA GLN A 42 -2.38 -3.75 9.12
C GLN A 42 -1.14 -2.85 9.12
N ALA A 43 -1.17 -1.74 8.36
CA ALA A 43 -0.06 -0.79 8.34
C ALA A 43 0.18 -0.15 9.72
N ALA A 44 -0.88 0.13 10.50
CA ALA A 44 -0.75 0.66 11.84
C ALA A 44 -0.16 -0.37 12.84
N GLU A 45 -0.47 -1.65 12.65
CA GLU A 45 0.08 -2.76 13.43
C GLU A 45 1.56 -2.99 13.10
N GLN A 46 1.93 -3.03 11.81
CA GLN A 46 3.34 -3.09 11.38
C GLN A 46 4.21 -1.96 11.94
N VAL A 47 3.68 -0.74 12.01
CA VAL A 47 4.42 0.39 12.61
C VAL A 47 4.67 0.17 14.10
N ARG A 48 3.75 -0.50 14.81
CA ARG A 48 3.91 -0.83 16.23
C ARG A 48 4.92 -1.93 16.44
N ASP A 49 4.90 -2.98 15.63
CA ASP A 49 5.79 -4.13 15.77
C ASP A 49 7.25 -3.80 15.41
N ASN A 50 7.47 -2.80 14.55
CA ASN A 50 8.79 -2.32 14.17
C ASN A 50 9.41 -1.30 15.16
N SER A 51 8.79 -1.02 16.31
CA SER A 51 9.26 -0.08 17.34
C SER A 51 9.90 -0.76 18.55
#